data_AF-A0A2J0KQ36-F1
#
_entry.id   AF-A0A2J0KQ36-F1
#
_cell.length_a   1.000
_cell.length_b   1.000
_cell.length_c   1.000
_cell.angle_alpha   90.00
_cell.angle_beta   90.00
_cell.angle_gamma   90.00
#
_symmetry.space_group_name_H-M   'P 1'
#
loop_
_entity.id
_entity.type
_entity.pdbx_description
1 polymer ?
#
loop_
_entity_poly.entity_id
_entity_poly.type
_entity_poly.pdbx_seq_one_letter_code
_entity_poly.pdbx_strand_id
1 'polypeptide(L)' 'MSARTDFSVHCPVMFSDTPNILLAHGGGGRLMNQLIEKMFIPAFKNNLPDARHDGAVFESNGVRLAFTTDSYVVHPLFFP' A
#
# COMPACT_ATOMS: atom_id res chain seq x y z
N MET A 1 -4.02 -0.21 47.13
CA MET A 1 -3.37 -1.14 46.18
C MET A 1 -4.13 -1.06 44.87
N SER A 2 -3.69 -0.21 43.94
CA SER A 2 -4.36 0.00 42.65
C SER A 2 -3.77 -0.96 41.63
N ALA A 3 -4.55 -1.95 41.21
CA ALA A 3 -4.16 -2.85 40.13
C ALA A 3 -4.25 -2.08 38.82
N ARG A 4 -3.10 -1.77 38.20
CA ARG A 4 -3.06 -1.25 36.84
C ARG A 4 -3.53 -2.35 35.91
N THR A 5 -4.68 -2.14 35.26
CA THR A 5 -5.15 -2.97 34.16
C THR A 5 -4.14 -2.91 33.02
N ASP A 6 -3.57 -4.06 32.70
CA ASP A 6 -2.63 -4.26 31.59
C ASP A 6 -3.40 -4.20 30.26
N PHE A 7 -3.47 -3.01 29.67
CA PHE A 7 -4.15 -2.79 28.39
C PHE A 7 -3.19 -3.16 27.25
N SER A 8 -3.31 -4.39 26.74
CA SER A 8 -2.54 -4.83 25.58
C SER A 8 -3.17 -4.30 24.29
N VAL A 9 -2.51 -3.31 23.68
CA VAL A 9 -2.82 -2.84 22.33
C VAL A 9 -2.33 -3.86 21.29
N HIS A 10 -3.00 -5.01 21.21
CA HIS A 10 -2.82 -5.93 20.11
C HIS A 10 -3.83 -5.58 19.01
N CYS A 11 -3.34 -4.96 17.93
CA CYS A 11 -4.11 -4.84 16.71
C CYS A 11 -4.27 -6.26 16.13
N PRO A 12 -5.49 -6.82 16.04
CA PRO A 12 -5.69 -8.17 15.56
C PRO A 12 -5.19 -8.26 14.12
N VAL A 13 -4.16 -9.08 13.93
CA VAL A 13 -3.63 -9.37 12.60
C VAL A 13 -4.72 -10.08 11.82
N MET A 14 -5.25 -9.44 10.78
CA MET A 14 -6.17 -10.11 9.86
C MET A 14 -5.41 -11.16 9.06
N PHE A 15 -5.92 -12.39 9.08
CA PHE A 15 -5.48 -13.50 8.22
C PHE A 15 -5.83 -13.15 6.75
N SER A 16 -4.87 -13.32 5.83
CA SER A 16 -4.87 -12.63 4.53
C SER A 16 -5.35 -13.44 3.32
N ASP A 17 -5.84 -14.66 3.48
CA ASP A 17 -6.03 -15.57 2.34
C ASP A 17 -7.51 -15.65 1.93
N THR A 18 -8.09 -14.49 1.64
CA THR A 18 -9.44 -14.40 1.06
C THR A 18 -9.34 -14.14 -0.45
N PRO A 19 -10.11 -14.83 -1.31
CA PRO A 19 -10.05 -14.62 -2.76
C PRO A 19 -10.65 -13.28 -3.23
N ASN A 20 -11.16 -12.45 -2.32
CA ASN A 20 -11.93 -11.25 -2.63
C ASN A 20 -11.16 -9.97 -2.28
N ILE A 21 -11.34 -8.93 -3.10
CA ILE A 21 -10.84 -7.59 -2.79
C ILE A 21 -11.79 -6.90 -1.79
N LEU A 22 -11.27 -6.64 -0.60
CA LEU A 22 -11.91 -5.84 0.44
C LEU A 22 -11.58 -4.34 0.32
N LEU A 23 -12.43 -3.46 0.87
CA LEU A 23 -12.16 -2.01 0.97
C LEU A 23 -10.82 -1.69 1.64
N ALA A 24 -10.41 -2.50 2.61
CA ALA A 24 -9.13 -2.33 3.31
C ALA A 24 -7.89 -2.47 2.42
N HIS A 25 -8.01 -3.07 1.23
CA HIS A 25 -6.93 -3.10 0.23
C HIS A 25 -6.74 -1.75 -0.49
N GLY A 26 -7.71 -0.85 -0.44
CA GLY A 26 -7.60 0.53 -0.98
C GLY A 26 -7.32 1.59 0.09
N GLY A 27 -7.19 1.20 1.36
CA GLY A 27 -7.10 2.12 2.49
C GLY A 27 -5.69 2.59 2.87
N GLY A 28 -4.66 2.33 2.05
CA GLY A 28 -3.29 2.75 2.34
C GLY A 28 -2.52 1.91 3.38
N GLY A 29 -3.20 1.02 4.09
CA GLY A 29 -2.63 0.27 5.22
C GLY A 29 -2.01 -1.08 4.88
N ARG A 30 -1.91 -1.95 5.90
CA ARG A 30 -1.25 -3.26 5.84
C ARG A 30 -1.79 -4.17 4.73
N LEU A 31 -3.11 -4.25 4.53
CA LEU A 31 -3.69 -5.12 3.51
C LEU A 31 -3.36 -4.64 2.09
N MET A 32 -3.35 -3.33 1.83
CA MET A 32 -2.89 -2.78 0.56
C MET A 32 -1.43 -3.17 0.29
N ASN A 33 -0.55 -3.00 1.28
CA ASN A 33 0.86 -3.34 1.13
C ASN A 33 1.04 -4.84 0.84
N GLN A 34 0.33 -5.71 1.56
CA GLN A 34 0.36 -7.15 1.29
C GLN A 34 -0.13 -7.52 -0.12
N LEU A 35 -1.17 -6.85 -0.63
CA LEU A 35 -1.64 -7.04 -2.00
C LEU A 35 -0.58 -6.63 -3.03
N ILE A 36 0.09 -5.48 -2.81
CA ILE A 36 1.20 -5.03 -3.66
C ILE A 36 2.35 -6.03 -3.65
N GLU A 37 2.78 -6.48 -2.47
CA GLU A 37 3.92 -7.40 -2.32
C GLU A 37 3.66 -8.80 -2.87
N LYS A 38 2.47 -9.35 -2.60
CA LYS A 38 2.18 -10.75 -2.92
C LYS A 38 1.61 -10.95 -4.32
N MET A 39 1.00 -9.92 -4.92
CA MET A 39 0.32 -10.05 -6.21
C MET A 39 0.96 -9.17 -7.28
N PHE A 40 1.08 -7.85 -7.04
CA PHE A 40 1.54 -6.92 -8.08
C PHE A 40 3.04 -7.06 -8.38
N ILE A 41 3.90 -7.04 -7.35
CA ILE A 41 5.36 -7.15 -7.57
C ILE A 41 5.74 -8.44 -8.32
N PRO A 42 5.24 -9.64 -7.94
CA PRO A 42 5.53 -10.86 -8.68
C PRO A 42 4.98 -10.87 -10.11
N ALA A 43 3.79 -10.29 -10.33
CA ALA A 43 3.15 -10.28 -11.65
C ALA A 43 3.79 -9.29 -12.64
N PHE A 44 4.33 -8.17 -12.15
CA PHE A 44 4.88 -7.08 -12.97
C PHE A 44 6.40 -6.92 -12.86
N LYS A 45 7.09 -7.92 -12.33
CA LYS A 45 8.55 -7.91 -12.17
C LYS A 45 9.23 -7.60 -13.50
N ASN A 46 10.15 -6.64 -13.47
CA ASN A 46 10.93 -6.21 -14.63
C ASN A 46 12.40 -6.02 -14.23
N ASN A 47 13.22 -5.49 -15.14
CA ASN A 47 14.64 -5.27 -14.93
C ASN A 47 14.97 -3.93 -14.23
N LEU A 48 13.96 -3.13 -13.88
CA LEU A 48 14.16 -1.88 -13.14
C LEU A 48 14.44 -2.19 -11.67
N PRO A 49 15.16 -1.31 -10.96
CA PRO A 49 15.31 -1.42 -9.51
C PRO A 49 13.94 -1.46 -8.83
N ASP A 50 13.76 -2.40 -7.90
CA ASP A 50 12.55 -2.49 -7.07
C ASP A 50 12.59 -1.39 -6.00
N ALA A 51 12.41 -0.15 -6.47
CA ALA A 51 12.45 1.05 -5.66
C ALA A 51 11.03 1.33 -5.14
N ARG A 52 10.78 0.98 -3.88
CA ARG A 52 9.47 1.15 -3.22
C ARG A 52 9.29 2.60 -2.74
N HIS A 53 9.39 3.55 -3.66
CA HIS A 53 9.26 4.99 -3.44
C HIS A 53 7.91 5.51 -3.95
N ASP A 54 7.63 6.80 -3.74
CA ASP A 54 6.41 7.49 -4.19
C ASP A 54 6.30 7.61 -5.74
N GLY A 55 7.26 7.07 -6.47
CA GLY A 55 7.29 7.06 -7.93
C GLY A 55 8.46 6.24 -8.47
N ALA A 56 8.40 5.94 -9.76
CA ALA A 56 9.47 5.27 -10.49
C ALA A 56 10.53 6.28 -10.94
N VAL A 57 11.80 5.86 -10.86
CA VAL A 57 12.93 6.59 -11.44
C VAL A 57 13.60 5.69 -12.47
N PHE A 58 13.77 6.20 -13.69
CA PHE A 58 14.39 5.45 -14.78
C PHE A 58 15.07 6.38 -15.78
N GLU A 59 16.03 5.84 -16.53
CA GLU A 59 16.70 6.55 -17.61
C GLU A 59 15.95 6.32 -18.93
N SER A 60 15.76 7.39 -19.71
CA SER A 60 15.24 7.31 -21.07
C SER A 60 15.99 8.28 -21.96
N ASN A 61 16.58 7.80 -23.06
CA ASN A 61 17.38 8.59 -24.00
C ASN A 61 18.49 9.43 -23.33
N GLY A 62 19.14 8.89 -22.30
CA GLY A 62 20.21 9.57 -21.56
C GLY A 62 19.71 10.65 -20.58
N VAL A 63 18.41 10.68 -20.30
CA VAL A 63 17.79 11.59 -19.34
C VAL A 63 17.16 10.78 -18.20
N ARG A 64 17.45 11.19 -16.96
CA ARG A 64 16.85 10.64 -15.74
C ARG A 64 15.45 11.22 -15.53
N LEU A 65 14.43 10.37 -15.59
CA LEU A 65 13.03 10.73 -15.39
C LEU A 65 12.52 10.24 -14.02
N ALA A 66 11.61 11.01 -13.43
CA ALA A 66 10.79 10.61 -12.30
C ALA A 66 9.33 10.60 -12.74
N PHE A 67 8.61 9.53 -12.44
CA PHE A 67 7.22 9.33 -12.86
C PHE A 67 6.38 8.79 -11.69
N THR A 68 5.21 9.37 -11.48
CA THR A 68 4.24 8.91 -10.49
C THR A 68 2.82 9.06 -11.03
N THR A 69 1.89 8.33 -10.45
CA THR A 69 0.47 8.41 -10.78
C THR A 69 -0.36 8.12 -9.53
N ASP A 70 -1.46 8.85 -9.39
CA ASP A 70 -2.46 8.63 -8.35
C ASP A 70 -3.85 8.79 -8.95
N SER A 71 -4.84 8.21 -8.27
CA SER A 71 -6.25 8.40 -8.59
C SER A 71 -6.98 8.94 -7.37
N TYR A 72 -7.94 9.83 -7.60
CA TYR A 72 -8.76 10.43 -6.55
C TYR A 72 -10.17 9.86 -6.62
N VAL A 73 -10.60 9.20 -5.54
CA VAL A 73 -11.95 8.60 -5.39
C VAL A 73 -12.74 9.24 -4.24
N VAL A 74 -12.34 10.46 -3.85
CA VAL A 74 -12.97 11.18 -2.74
C VAL A 74 -14.46 11.44 -3.03
N HIS A 75 -15.29 11.25 -2.02
CA HIS A 75 -16.72 11.52 -2.07
C HIS A 75 -17.17 12.13 -0.73
N PRO A 76 -17.95 13.22 -0.73
CA PRO A 76 -18.46 13.97 -1.88
C PRO A 76 -17.35 14.71 -2.65
N LEU A 77 -17.64 15.19 -3.86
CA LEU A 77 -16.67 15.98 -4.67
C LEU A 77 -16.38 17.36 -4.06
N PHE A 78 -17.32 17.91 -3.28
CA PHE A 78 -17.19 19.16 -2.55
C PHE A 78 -17.44 18.90 -1.06
N PHE A 79 -16.45 19.20 -0.22
CA PHE A 79 -16.40 19.03 1.25
C PHE A 79 -15.69 20.27 1.85
N PRO A 80 -15.79 20.59 3.16
CA PRO A 80 -15.61 19.71 4.32
C PRO A 80 -16.84 18.90 4.75
#